data_AF-A0AAD9X538-F1
#
_entry.id   AF-A0AAD9X538-F1
#
_cell.length_a   1.000
_cell.length_b   1.000
_cell.length_c   1.000
_cell.angle_alpha   90.00
_cell.angle_beta   90.00
_cell.angle_gamma   90.00
#
_symmetry.space_group_name_H-M   'P 1'
#
loop_
_entity.id
_entity.type
_entity.pdbx_description
1 polymer ?
#
loop_
_entity_poly.entity_id
_entity_poly.type
_entity_poly.pdbx_seq_one_letter_code
_entity_poly.pdbx_strand_id
1 'polypeptide(L)'
;MRVACSSLCRFCRVYKIIEHKFRSFLWKGVEGDSKGTKIYWSDICLPKKEGGLGIKDLSSWNKALMIWHLWILIYGTNNLWSSWIKAYHLKGSNLWEAKAPSTCFWNWRKLLYLPPIARPLIQHYIGNGSSTSLWFDNWHPDGHLLSK
;
A
#
# COMPACT_ATOMS: atom_id res chain seq x y z
N MET A 1 14.60 -12.99 21.86
CA MET A 1 13.15 -12.70 21.71
C MET A 1 12.82 -12.48 20.23
N ARG A 2 12.35 -13.51 19.53
CA ARG A 2 11.88 -13.42 18.14
C ARG A 2 10.35 -13.36 18.18
N VAL A 3 9.80 -12.19 18.51
CA VAL A 3 8.34 -12.00 18.44
C VAL A 3 7.95 -11.89 16.96
N ALA A 4 6.97 -12.69 16.57
CA ALA A 4 6.49 -12.95 15.23
C ALA A 4 6.35 -11.70 14.33
N CYS A 5 7.36 -11.47 13.48
CA CYS A 5 7.25 -10.58 12.30
C CYS A 5 6.77 -11.36 11.05
N SER A 6 5.97 -12.42 11.24
CA SER A 6 5.45 -13.29 10.16
C SER A 6 3.99 -13.00 9.81
N SER A 7 3.27 -12.24 10.64
CA SER A 7 1.88 -11.86 10.43
C SER A 7 1.74 -10.72 9.41
N LEU A 8 2.68 -9.77 9.38
CA LEU A 8 2.66 -8.70 8.38
C LEU A 8 3.16 -9.18 7.01
N CYS A 9 3.96 -10.25 6.91
CA CYS A 9 4.68 -10.72 5.70
C CYS A 9 3.79 -11.25 4.55
N ARG A 10 2.46 -11.09 4.62
CA ARG A 10 1.51 -11.85 3.78
C ARG A 10 0.56 -11.05 2.91
N PHE A 11 0.54 -9.72 2.96
CA PHE A 11 -0.46 -8.94 2.23
C PHE A 11 -0.46 -9.19 0.70
N CYS A 12 0.72 -9.20 0.05
CA CYS A 12 0.79 -9.43 -1.39
C CYS A 12 0.41 -10.86 -1.85
N ARG A 13 0.53 -11.87 -0.98
CA ARG A 13 0.22 -13.27 -1.35
C ARG A 13 -1.25 -13.59 -1.07
N VAL A 14 -1.81 -13.00 -0.02
CA VAL A 14 -3.20 -13.21 0.39
C VAL A 14 -4.17 -12.69 -0.65
N TYR A 15 -3.99 -11.45 -1.15
CA TYR A 15 -4.94 -10.91 -2.13
C TYR A 15 -4.98 -11.75 -3.42
N LYS A 16 -3.83 -12.26 -3.87
CA LYS A 16 -3.74 -13.16 -5.04
C LYS A 16 -4.49 -14.48 -4.83
N ILE A 17 -4.42 -15.04 -3.62
CA ILE A 17 -5.16 -16.27 -3.28
C ILE A 17 -6.66 -16.00 -3.27
N ILE A 18 -7.09 -14.87 -2.70
CA ILE A 18 -8.50 -14.48 -2.67
C ILE A 18 -9.01 -14.24 -4.09
N GLU A 19 -8.27 -13.48 -4.90
CA GLU A 19 -8.61 -13.20 -6.29
C GLU A 19 -8.67 -14.47 -7.13
N HIS A 20 -7.74 -15.41 -6.90
CA HIS A 20 -7.77 -16.73 -7.54
C HIS A 20 -9.06 -17.50 -7.18
N LYS A 21 -9.48 -17.48 -5.92
CA LYS A 21 -10.74 -18.11 -5.50
C LYS A 21 -11.95 -17.45 -6.16
N PHE A 22 -11.98 -16.12 -6.24
CA PHE A 22 -13.06 -15.40 -6.93
C PHE A 22 -13.12 -15.72 -8.42
N ARG A 23 -11.97 -15.74 -9.10
CA ARG A 23 -11.86 -16.14 -10.51
C ARG A 23 -12.30 -17.59 -10.73
N SER A 24 -11.89 -18.50 -9.85
CA SER A 24 -12.28 -19.91 -9.93
C SER A 24 -13.78 -20.06 -9.74
N PHE A 25 -14.37 -19.37 -8.76
CA PHE A 25 -15.81 -19.38 -8.54
C PHE A 25 -16.59 -18.84 -9.74
N LEU A 26 -16.15 -17.70 -10.30
CA LEU A 26 -16.84 -17.05 -11.41
C LEU A 26 -16.76 -17.86 -12.72
N TRP A 27 -15.62 -18.53 -12.98
CA TRP A 27 -15.38 -19.22 -14.26
C TRP A 27 -15.52 -20.73 -14.25
N LYS A 28 -15.50 -21.38 -13.08
CA LYS A 28 -15.67 -22.83 -12.96
C LYS A 28 -16.96 -23.22 -12.22
N GLY A 29 -17.64 -22.25 -11.59
CA GLY A 29 -18.79 -22.53 -10.72
C GLY A 29 -18.38 -23.31 -9.46
N VAL A 30 -19.38 -23.70 -8.66
CA VAL A 30 -19.17 -24.43 -7.40
C VAL A 30 -18.80 -25.90 -7.65
N GLU A 31 -19.32 -26.51 -8.72
CA GLU A 31 -19.17 -27.93 -9.03
C GLU A 31 -18.10 -28.23 -10.10
N GLY A 32 -17.35 -27.20 -10.54
CA GLY A 32 -16.18 -27.37 -11.40
C GLY A 32 -16.44 -27.51 -12.89
N ASP A 33 -17.71 -27.54 -13.32
CA ASP A 33 -18.12 -27.92 -14.67
C ASP A 33 -18.52 -26.75 -15.59
N SER A 34 -18.28 -25.49 -15.20
CA SER A 34 -18.79 -24.37 -16.00
C SER A 34 -17.94 -24.02 -17.23
N LYS A 35 -18.59 -24.04 -18.40
CA LYS A 35 -18.08 -23.60 -19.72
C LYS A 35 -18.18 -22.08 -19.93
N GLY A 36 -17.86 -21.28 -18.91
CA GLY A 36 -17.98 -19.82 -18.99
C GLY A 36 -16.92 -19.19 -19.90
N THR A 37 -17.31 -18.13 -20.63
CA THR A 37 -16.37 -17.32 -21.41
C THR A 37 -15.39 -16.61 -20.47
N LYS A 38 -14.08 -16.81 -20.67
CA LYS A 38 -13.05 -16.15 -19.86
C LYS A 38 -12.97 -14.68 -20.24
N ILE A 39 -13.55 -13.82 -19.40
CA ILE A 39 -13.39 -12.37 -19.50
C ILE A 39 -12.13 -11.96 -18.72
N TYR A 40 -11.47 -10.89 -19.15
CA TYR A 40 -10.34 -10.36 -18.41
C TYR A 40 -10.79 -9.77 -17.05
N TRP A 41 -9.97 -9.96 -16.01
CA TRP A 41 -10.38 -9.60 -14.65
C TRP A 41 -10.55 -8.10 -14.45
N SER A 42 -9.78 -7.24 -15.13
CA SER A 42 -9.99 -5.79 -15.04
C SER A 42 -11.35 -5.37 -15.56
N ASP A 43 -11.88 -6.03 -16.59
CA ASP A 43 -13.18 -5.67 -17.19
C ASP A 43 -14.32 -6.01 -16.23
N ILE A 44 -14.18 -7.11 -15.50
CA ILE A 44 -15.11 -7.48 -14.43
C ILE A 44 -15.08 -6.47 -13.29
N CYS A 45 -13.91 -5.91 -13.01
CA CYS A 45 -13.74 -4.91 -11.97
C CYS A 45 -14.30 -3.53 -12.32
N LEU A 46 -14.63 -3.27 -13.60
CA LEU A 46 -15.26 -2.02 -14.00
C LEU A 46 -16.63 -1.83 -13.36
N PRO A 47 -17.08 -0.58 -13.15
CA PRO A 47 -18.43 -0.28 -12.68
C PRO A 47 -19.50 -0.93 -13.57
N LYS A 48 -20.66 -1.25 -12.98
CA LYS A 48 -21.80 -1.78 -13.74
C LYS A 48 -22.24 -0.88 -14.90
N LYS A 49 -22.05 0.43 -14.77
CA LYS A 49 -22.32 1.42 -15.81
C LYS A 49 -21.41 1.28 -17.04
N GLU A 50 -20.23 0.69 -16.86
CA GLU A 50 -19.20 0.48 -17.89
C GLU A 50 -19.17 -1.00 -18.37
N GLY A 51 -20.19 -1.79 -18.03
CA GLY A 51 -20.31 -3.18 -18.46
C GLY A 51 -19.58 -4.21 -17.58
N GLY A 52 -18.95 -3.79 -16.48
CA GLY A 52 -18.35 -4.69 -15.50
C GLY A 52 -19.32 -5.16 -14.41
N LEU A 53 -18.82 -5.97 -13.46
CA LEU A 53 -19.59 -6.42 -12.28
C LEU A 53 -19.47 -5.46 -11.08
N GLY A 54 -18.56 -4.48 -11.13
CA GLY A 54 -18.28 -3.57 -10.03
C GLY A 54 -17.51 -4.22 -8.88
N ILE A 55 -16.83 -5.35 -9.13
CA ILE A 55 -16.01 -6.02 -8.13
C ILE A 55 -14.73 -5.21 -7.92
N LYS A 56 -14.36 -4.94 -6.67
CA LYS A 56 -13.14 -4.19 -6.35
C LYS A 56 -11.90 -4.97 -6.79
N ASP A 57 -11.01 -4.32 -7.55
CA ASP A 57 -9.69 -4.87 -7.85
C ASP A 57 -8.83 -4.93 -6.57
N LEU A 58 -8.63 -6.15 -6.07
CA LEU A 58 -7.87 -6.41 -4.86
C LEU A 58 -6.40 -5.99 -4.97
N SER A 59 -5.84 -5.98 -6.18
CA SER A 59 -4.48 -5.50 -6.43
C SER A 59 -4.37 -4.00 -6.13
N SER A 60 -5.28 -3.21 -6.69
CA SER A 60 -5.37 -1.77 -6.45
C SER A 60 -5.70 -1.44 -4.99
N TRP A 61 -6.62 -2.18 -4.38
CA TRP A 61 -6.94 -2.03 -2.95
C TRP A 61 -5.75 -2.34 -2.05
N ASN A 62 -4.98 -3.40 -2.35
CA ASN A 62 -3.78 -3.71 -1.59
C ASN A 62 -2.73 -2.58 -1.70
N LYS A 63 -2.54 -1.99 -2.88
CA LYS A 63 -1.65 -0.82 -3.04
C LYS A 63 -2.13 0.37 -2.22
N ALA A 64 -3.42 0.68 -2.27
CA ALA A 64 -4.02 1.78 -1.50
C ALA A 64 -3.85 1.57 0.01
N LEU A 65 -4.09 0.36 0.51
CA LEU A 65 -3.86 0.02 1.92
C LEU A 65 -2.41 0.16 2.32
N MET A 66 -1.45 -0.20 1.46
CA MET A 66 -0.05 0.00 1.77
C MET A 66 0.34 1.49 1.81
N ILE A 67 -0.22 2.32 0.94
CA ILE A 67 -0.06 3.79 0.98
C ILE A 67 -0.66 4.35 2.27
N TRP A 68 -1.81 3.85 2.69
CA TRP A 68 -2.42 4.23 3.97
C TRP A 68 -1.52 3.88 5.17
N HIS A 69 -0.89 2.70 5.17
CA HIS A 69 0.09 2.34 6.21
C HIS A 69 1.33 3.24 6.18
N LEU A 70 1.78 3.65 4.99
CA LEU A 70 2.86 4.63 4.84
C LEU A 70 2.44 5.98 5.46
N TRP A 71 1.23 6.43 5.17
CA TRP A 71 0.67 7.66 5.71
C TRP A 71 0.58 7.63 7.24
N ILE A 72 0.12 6.51 7.83
CA ILE A 72 0.14 6.32 9.30
C ILE A 72 1.55 6.39 9.86
N LEU A 73 2.53 5.85 9.15
CA LEU A 73 3.91 5.88 9.61
C LEU A 73 4.48 7.31 9.61
N ILE A 74 4.07 8.16 8.67
CA ILE A 74 4.53 9.56 8.58
C ILE A 74 3.75 10.46 9.55
N TYR A 75 2.41 10.44 9.46
CA TYR A 75 1.53 11.41 10.12
C TYR A 75 0.64 10.83 11.21
N GLY A 76 0.52 9.50 11.27
CA GLY A 76 -0.35 8.84 12.21
C GLY A 76 0.12 8.95 13.66
N THR A 77 -0.83 8.80 14.58
CA THR A 77 -0.58 8.66 16.01
C THR A 77 0.27 7.42 16.30
N ASN A 78 1.05 7.47 17.38
CA ASN A 78 1.98 6.42 17.83
C ASN A 78 1.26 5.11 18.21
N ASN A 79 0.74 4.38 17.22
CA ASN A 79 0.32 3.01 17.42
C ASN A 79 1.56 2.12 17.55
N LEU A 80 1.41 0.98 18.26
CA LEU A 80 2.52 0.10 18.59
C LEU A 80 3.37 -0.29 17.38
N TRP A 81 2.72 -0.62 16.26
CA TRP A 81 3.39 -0.99 15.02
C TRP A 81 4.24 0.17 14.44
N SER A 82 3.67 1.36 14.36
CA SER A 82 4.34 2.55 13.83
C SER A 82 5.53 2.96 14.72
N SER A 83 5.36 2.92 16.04
CA SER A 83 6.42 3.22 17.01
C SER A 83 7.56 2.21 16.92
N TRP A 84 7.23 0.92 16.79
CA TRP A 84 8.21 -0.14 16.63
C TRP A 84 9.00 0.01 15.32
N ILE A 85 8.33 0.29 14.20
CA ILE A 85 9.01 0.54 12.93
C ILE A 85 9.91 1.77 13.02
N LYS A 86 9.43 2.88 13.59
CA LYS A 86 10.22 4.11 13.76
C LYS A 86 11.47 3.84 14.59
N ALA A 87 11.35 3.11 15.70
CA ALA A 87 12.46 2.80 16.60
C ALA A 87 13.49 1.83 16.00
N TYR A 88 13.04 0.73 15.37
CA TYR A 88 13.93 -0.35 14.96
C TYR A 88 14.39 -0.27 13.50
N HIS A 89 13.54 0.24 12.61
CA HIS A 89 13.81 0.27 11.16
C HIS A 89 14.15 1.65 10.64
N LEU A 90 13.43 2.69 11.08
CA LEU A 90 13.66 4.05 10.62
C LEU A 90 14.86 4.69 11.35
N LYS A 91 15.01 4.47 12.66
CA LYS A 91 16.14 4.97 13.47
C LYS A 91 16.43 6.47 13.28
N GLY A 92 15.39 7.28 13.14
CA GLY A 92 15.50 8.72 12.92
C GLY A 92 15.79 9.16 11.48
N SER A 93 15.91 8.23 10.52
CA SER A 93 16.00 8.58 9.10
C SER A 93 14.68 9.11 8.55
N ASN A 94 14.73 9.93 7.50
CA ASN A 94 13.51 10.34 6.82
C ASN A 94 12.95 9.18 5.99
N LEU A 95 11.68 8.85 6.20
CA LEU A 95 11.00 7.76 5.50
C LEU A 95 10.96 7.95 3.99
N TRP A 96 10.90 9.20 3.53
CA TRP A 96 10.84 9.55 2.13
C TRP A 96 12.16 9.29 1.37
N GLU A 97 13.27 9.15 2.09
CA GLU A 97 14.62 8.89 1.56
C GLU A 97 15.25 7.60 2.10
N ALA A 98 14.55 6.90 3.01
CA ALA A 98 15.06 5.71 3.65
C ALA A 98 15.33 4.61 2.60
N LYS A 99 16.60 4.17 2.54
CA LYS A 99 17.02 3.06 1.68
C LYS A 99 16.70 1.74 2.36
N ALA A 100 16.22 0.76 1.59
CA ALA A 100 15.92 -0.56 2.11
C ALA A 100 17.23 -1.30 2.50
N PRO A 101 17.40 -1.69 3.77
CA PRO A 101 18.54 -2.51 4.17
C PRO A 101 18.52 -3.87 3.47
N SER A 102 19.70 -4.48 3.28
CA SER A 102 19.81 -5.84 2.74
C SER A 102 19.03 -6.86 3.58
N THR A 103 19.04 -6.68 4.91
CA THR A 103 18.43 -7.57 5.92
C THR A 103 17.09 -7.08 6.46
N CYS A 104 16.25 -6.43 5.65
CA CYS A 104 14.89 -6.06 6.07
C CYS A 104 13.83 -7.09 5.67
N PHE A 105 12.72 -7.11 6.40
CA PHE A 105 11.58 -7.94 6.05
C PHE A 105 10.88 -7.42 4.78
N TRP A 106 10.27 -8.35 4.03
CA TRP A 106 9.70 -8.08 2.71
C TRP A 106 8.76 -6.88 2.66
N ASN A 107 7.85 -6.72 3.64
CA ASN A 107 6.92 -5.58 3.57
C ASN A 107 7.60 -4.26 3.84
N TRP A 108 8.64 -4.20 4.69
CA TRP A 108 9.40 -2.97 4.90
C TRP A 108 10.03 -2.55 3.57
N ARG A 109 10.66 -3.50 2.88
CA ARG A 109 11.20 -3.28 1.54
C ARG A 109 10.12 -2.75 0.59
N LYS A 110 8.94 -3.39 0.54
CA LYS A 110 7.83 -2.95 -0.32
C LYS A 110 7.30 -1.58 0.06
N LEU A 111 7.21 -1.26 1.34
CA LEU A 111 6.76 0.02 1.84
C LEU A 111 7.74 1.15 1.47
N LEU A 112 9.05 0.87 1.50
CA LEU A 112 10.10 1.79 1.03
C LEU A 112 10.14 1.96 -0.50
N TYR A 113 9.47 1.11 -1.28
CA TYR A 113 9.31 1.30 -2.74
C TYR A 113 8.08 2.15 -3.11
N LEU A 114 7.17 2.40 -2.16
CA LEU A 114 5.97 3.20 -2.39
C LEU A 114 6.14 4.73 -2.37
N PRO A 115 7.20 5.35 -1.79
CA PRO A 115 7.32 6.80 -1.75
C PRO A 115 7.12 7.51 -3.10
N PRO A 116 7.65 7.06 -4.25
CA PRO A 116 7.43 7.73 -5.54
C PRO A 116 5.95 7.77 -5.96
N ILE A 117 5.17 6.76 -5.57
CA ILE A 117 3.74 6.66 -5.88
C ILE A 117 2.90 7.42 -4.85
N ALA A 118 3.31 7.36 -3.58
CA ALA A 118 2.56 7.94 -2.47
C ALA A 118 2.77 9.44 -2.32
N ARG A 119 3.98 9.96 -2.57
CA ARG A 119 4.30 11.40 -2.47
C ARG A 119 3.29 12.31 -3.19
N PRO A 120 2.96 12.10 -4.49
CA PRO A 120 2.00 12.98 -5.17
C PRO A 120 0.57 12.88 -4.62
N LEU A 121 0.23 11.79 -3.93
CA LEU A 121 -1.09 11.57 -3.34
C LEU A 121 -1.22 12.15 -1.93
N ILE A 122 -0.11 12.60 -1.33
CA ILE A 122 -0.05 13.06 0.04
C ILE A 122 0.38 14.52 0.04
N GLN A 123 -0.57 15.41 0.32
CA GLN A 123 -0.33 16.83 0.52
C GLN A 123 -0.35 17.16 2.00
N HIS A 124 0.52 18.09 2.40
CA HIS A 124 0.63 18.53 3.78
C HIS A 124 0.02 19.93 3.92
N TYR A 125 -0.98 20.05 4.79
CA TYR A 125 -1.53 21.37 5.12
C TYR A 125 -0.72 22.01 6.24
N ILE A 126 -0.15 23.19 5.98
CA ILE A 126 0.70 23.88 6.96
C ILE A 126 -0.18 24.42 8.09
N GLY A 127 0.05 23.90 9.30
CA GLY A 127 -0.47 24.48 10.55
C GLY A 127 0.58 25.40 11.19
N ASN A 128 1.01 25.04 12.39
CA ASN A 128 2.07 25.76 13.13
C ASN A 128 3.50 25.40 12.68
N GLY A 129 3.66 24.53 11.70
CA GLY A 129 4.96 24.08 11.16
C GLY A 129 5.76 23.11 12.03
N SER A 130 5.34 22.82 13.26
CA SER A 130 6.11 21.98 14.21
C SER A 130 6.25 20.50 13.78
N SER A 131 5.34 20.03 12.93
CA SER A 131 5.29 18.64 12.42
C SER A 131 5.56 18.56 10.92
N THR A 132 5.99 19.65 10.29
CA THR A 132 6.15 19.77 8.84
C THR A 132 7.62 19.93 8.51
N SER A 133 8.15 19.06 7.66
CA SER A 133 9.49 19.25 7.13
C SER A 133 9.44 20.07 5.84
N LEU A 134 10.05 21.27 5.90
CA LEU A 134 10.16 22.18 4.76
C LEU A 134 10.73 21.49 3.50
N TRP A 135 11.70 20.59 3.69
CA TRP A 135 12.46 19.96 2.63
C TRP A 135 11.78 18.73 2.05
N PHE A 136 11.09 17.94 2.87
CA PHE A 136 10.63 16.61 2.48
C PHE A 136 9.13 16.50 2.24
N ASP A 137 8.32 17.37 2.86
CA ASP A 137 6.87 17.28 2.76
C ASP A 137 6.31 18.16 1.62
N ASN A 138 5.30 17.66 0.92
CA ASN A 138 4.62 18.38 -0.16
C ASN A 138 3.62 19.38 0.43
N TRP A 139 4.11 20.53 0.87
CA TRP A 139 3.31 21.60 1.47
C TRP A 139 2.89 22.70 0.48
N HIS A 140 3.54 22.79 -0.68
CA HIS A 140 3.22 23.74 -1.75
C HIS A 140 2.55 23.02 -2.94
N PRO A 141 1.67 23.69 -3.72
CA PRO A 141 1.14 23.14 -4.97
C PRO A 141 2.21 22.66 -5.96
N ASP A 142 3.36 23.33 -5.98
CA ASP A 142 4.51 22.97 -6.82
C ASP A 142 5.39 21.84 -6.21
N GLY A 143 5.00 21.30 -5.05
CA GLY A 143 5.68 20.21 -4.37
C GLY A 143 6.62 20.66 -3.24
N HIS A 144 7.63 19.85 -2.96
CA HIS A 144 8.64 20.09 -1.92
C HIS A 144 9.91 20.67 -2.55
N LEU A 145 10.64 21.51 -1.82
CA LEU A 145 11.77 22.29 -2.36
C LEU A 145 12.98 21.45 -2.82
N LEU A 146 13.05 20.17 -2.45
CA LEU A 146 14.13 19.25 -2.85
C LEU A 146 13.93 18.64 -4.25
N SER A 147 12.96 19.10 -5.05
CA SER A 147 12.86 18.66 -6.45
C SER A 147 14.08 19.14 -7.25
N LYS A 148 15.05 18.26 -7.44
CA LYS A 148 16.04 18.37 -8.52
C LYS A 148 15.48 17.77 -9.80
#